data_AF-A0A1G2DUJ6-F1
#
_entry.id   AF-A0A1G2DUJ6-F1
#
_cell.length_a   1.000
_cell.length_b   1.000
_cell.length_c   1.000
_cell.angle_alpha   90.00
_cell.angle_beta   90.00
_cell.angle_gamma   90.00
#
_symmetry.space_group_name_H-M   'P 1'
#
loop_
_entity.id
_entity.type
_entity.pdbx_description
1 polymer ?
#
loop_
_entity_poly.entity_id
_entity_poly.type
_entity_poly.pdbx_seq_one_letter_code
_entity_poly.pdbx_strand_id
1 'polypeptide(L)'
;MASGTQPLPKAIEARIQNREEMRDCVSGGSTTDCAGAAMQNREEMRDCVSGGSTTDCAGAAMQNREERQAEARERMEEKRSEILKRMSEQMFKRMEAAIERLSKLSDRTQSRIEKLKEQGVDTTKSEELMKTTRTKISEAKAAVEAAKQEVGEAASIADASASSTKPVDAGKPVRENLEKARVAITAAHKALVSAIESLKASSALRAKQAPATSTEATTGL
;
A
#
# COMPACT_ATOMS: atom_id res chain seq x y z
N MET A 1 -9.20 -34.55 15.23
CA MET A 1 -10.15 -34.73 14.10
C MET A 1 -9.30 -34.98 12.87
N ALA A 2 -9.39 -36.18 12.30
CA ALA A 2 -8.55 -36.62 11.19
C ALA A 2 -8.99 -35.94 9.89
N SER A 3 -8.11 -35.13 9.29
CA SER A 3 -8.27 -34.60 7.94
C SER A 3 -7.92 -35.71 6.95
N GLY A 4 -8.91 -36.52 6.58
CA GLY A 4 -8.78 -37.47 5.49
C GLY A 4 -8.79 -36.72 4.16
N THR A 5 -7.62 -36.50 3.57
CA THR A 5 -7.51 -36.09 2.17
C THR A 5 -8.03 -37.26 1.33
N GLN A 6 -9.23 -37.12 0.76
CA GLN A 6 -9.76 -38.14 -0.14
C GLN A 6 -8.91 -38.16 -1.41
N PRO A 7 -8.50 -39.36 -1.89
CA PRO A 7 -7.74 -39.46 -3.12
C PRO A 7 -8.60 -38.97 -4.29
N LEU A 8 -7.99 -38.16 -5.15
CA LEU A 8 -8.66 -37.62 -6.32
C LEU A 8 -9.14 -38.77 -7.23
N PRO A 9 -10.29 -38.63 -7.90
CA PRO A 9 -10.72 -39.58 -8.92
C PRO A 9 -9.60 -39.76 -9.94
N LYS A 10 -9.28 -41.00 -10.32
CA LYS A 10 -8.18 -41.33 -11.26
C LYS A 10 -8.21 -40.55 -12.59
N ALA A 11 -9.38 -40.07 -12.99
CA ALA A 11 -9.56 -39.21 -14.17
C ALA A 11 -8.96 -37.79 -14.00
N ILE A 12 -8.91 -37.29 -12.77
CA ILE A 12 -8.33 -35.99 -12.40
C ILE A 12 -6.80 -36.08 -12.37
N GLU A 13 -6.23 -37.16 -11.81
CA GLU A 13 -4.78 -37.40 -11.83
C GLU A 13 -4.24 -37.54 -13.26
N ALA A 14 -4.95 -38.28 -14.12
CA ALA A 14 -4.60 -38.42 -15.54
C ALA A 14 -4.64 -37.09 -16.31
N ARG A 15 -5.54 -36.17 -15.94
CA ARG A 15 -5.62 -34.82 -16.55
C ARG A 15 -4.55 -33.86 -16.03
N ILE A 16 -4.09 -34.03 -14.78
CA ILE A 16 -2.96 -33.26 -14.23
C ILE A 16 -1.66 -33.68 -14.94
N GLN A 17 -1.43 -34.98 -15.13
CA GLN A 17 -0.30 -35.49 -15.92
C GLN A 17 -0.34 -34.99 -17.37
N ASN A 18 -1.48 -35.06 -18.06
CA ASN A 18 -1.61 -34.51 -19.42
C ASN A 18 -1.38 -32.99 -19.49
N ARG A 19 -1.68 -32.23 -18.43
CA ARG A 19 -1.48 -30.78 -18.37
C ARG A 19 -0.03 -30.38 -18.08
N GLU A 20 0.69 -31.19 -17.31
CA GLU A 20 2.14 -31.03 -17.11
C GLU A 20 2.92 -31.34 -18.39
N GLU A 21 2.55 -32.41 -19.11
CA GLU A 21 3.11 -32.73 -20.43
C GLU A 21 2.83 -31.63 -21.49
N MET A 22 1.66 -30.98 -21.42
CA MET A 22 1.34 -29.81 -22.26
C MET A 22 2.15 -28.55 -21.90
N ARG A 23 2.58 -28.41 -20.64
CA ARG A 23 3.41 -27.28 -20.19
C ARG A 23 4.85 -27.41 -20.69
N ASP A 24 5.36 -28.63 -20.76
CA ASP A 24 6.67 -28.96 -21.33
C ASP A 24 6.66 -28.82 -22.87
N CYS A 25 5.54 -29.12 -23.54
CA CYS A 25 5.40 -28.86 -24.98
C CYS A 25 5.39 -27.36 -25.34
N VAL A 26 4.77 -26.50 -24.53
CA VAL A 26 4.73 -25.04 -24.79
C VAL A 26 6.07 -24.37 -24.49
N SER A 27 6.88 -24.94 -23.59
CA SER A 27 8.20 -24.42 -23.24
C SER A 27 9.35 -24.99 -24.10
N GLY A 28 9.15 -26.09 -24.84
CA GLY A 28 10.22 -26.70 -25.65
C GLY A 28 9.86 -27.54 -26.91
N GLY A 29 8.59 -27.64 -27.33
CA GLY A 29 8.15 -28.56 -28.40
C GLY A 29 7.75 -27.91 -29.74
N SER A 30 8.00 -28.62 -30.85
CA SER A 30 7.68 -28.17 -32.21
C SER A 30 6.16 -28.14 -32.49
N THR A 31 5.72 -27.24 -33.36
CA THR A 31 4.32 -26.88 -33.64
C THR A 31 3.39 -28.04 -34.09
N THR A 32 3.91 -29.22 -34.38
CA THR A 32 3.13 -30.39 -34.81
C THR A 32 2.45 -31.13 -33.65
N ASP A 33 2.99 -31.07 -32.43
CA ASP A 33 2.45 -31.85 -31.29
C ASP A 33 1.30 -31.11 -30.57
N CYS A 34 1.27 -29.77 -30.66
CA CYS A 34 0.14 -28.97 -30.16
C CYS A 34 -1.16 -29.17 -30.96
N ALA A 35 -1.08 -29.70 -32.19
CA ALA A 35 -2.24 -29.96 -33.03
C ALA A 35 -3.07 -31.17 -32.55
N GLY A 36 -2.44 -32.15 -31.89
CA GLY A 36 -3.11 -33.35 -31.37
C GLY A 36 -4.07 -33.05 -30.21
N ALA A 37 -3.63 -32.21 -29.25
CA ALA A 37 -4.47 -31.80 -28.12
C ALA A 37 -5.64 -30.89 -28.52
N ALA A 38 -5.46 -30.07 -29.56
CA ALA A 38 -6.54 -29.27 -30.16
C ALA A 38 -7.56 -30.14 -30.91
N MET A 39 -7.13 -31.27 -31.50
CA MET A 39 -8.02 -32.24 -32.14
C MET A 39 -8.89 -33.00 -31.13
N GLN A 40 -8.35 -33.41 -29.98
CA GLN A 40 -9.14 -34.10 -28.94
C GLN A 40 -10.28 -33.22 -28.39
N ASN A 41 -10.02 -31.93 -28.14
CA ASN A 41 -11.07 -30.96 -27.76
C ASN A 41 -12.15 -30.77 -28.85
N ARG A 42 -11.78 -30.95 -30.12
CA ARG A 42 -12.70 -30.82 -31.27
C ARG A 42 -13.53 -32.09 -31.47
N GLU A 43 -12.97 -33.25 -31.15
CA GLU A 43 -13.65 -34.55 -31.20
C GLU A 43 -14.65 -34.70 -30.04
N GLU A 44 -14.28 -34.28 -28.82
CA GLU A 44 -15.20 -34.22 -27.67
C GLU A 44 -16.39 -33.25 -27.91
N MET A 45 -16.17 -32.14 -28.61
CA MET A 45 -17.23 -31.23 -29.05
C MET A 45 -18.10 -31.81 -30.18
N ARG A 46 -17.56 -32.73 -30.98
CA ARG A 46 -18.28 -33.39 -32.09
C ARG A 46 -19.23 -34.48 -31.57
N ASP A 47 -18.79 -35.26 -30.59
CA ASP A 47 -19.62 -36.31 -29.94
C ASP A 47 -20.79 -35.71 -29.15
N CYS A 48 -20.59 -34.54 -28.53
CA CYS A 48 -21.66 -33.74 -27.92
C CYS A 48 -22.74 -33.32 -28.94
N VAL A 49 -22.36 -33.03 -30.19
CA VAL A 49 -23.27 -32.56 -31.25
C VAL A 49 -23.93 -33.73 -32.01
N SER A 50 -23.30 -34.90 -32.08
CA SER A 50 -23.82 -36.03 -32.88
C SER A 50 -24.53 -37.14 -32.11
N GLY A 51 -24.52 -37.17 -30.76
CA GLY A 51 -25.16 -38.27 -30.03
C GLY A 51 -25.56 -38.06 -28.57
N GLY A 52 -25.25 -36.92 -27.94
CA GLY A 52 -25.61 -36.66 -26.54
C GLY A 52 -27.02 -36.08 -26.37
N SER A 53 -27.73 -36.51 -25.32
CA SER A 53 -28.92 -35.77 -24.85
C SER A 53 -28.52 -34.33 -24.52
N THR A 54 -29.35 -33.36 -24.89
CA THR A 54 -29.15 -31.93 -24.58
C THR A 54 -28.87 -31.64 -23.10
N THR A 55 -29.23 -32.56 -22.19
CA THR A 55 -28.93 -32.48 -20.75
C THR A 55 -27.47 -32.75 -20.40
N ASP A 56 -26.79 -33.63 -21.14
CA ASP A 56 -25.45 -34.10 -20.78
C ASP A 56 -24.38 -33.10 -21.25
N CYS A 57 -24.61 -32.45 -22.39
CA CYS A 57 -23.80 -31.33 -22.88
C CYS A 57 -23.94 -30.09 -21.98
N ALA A 58 -25.14 -29.85 -21.45
CA ALA A 58 -25.38 -28.75 -20.52
C ALA A 58 -24.68 -28.99 -19.16
N GLY A 59 -24.63 -30.24 -18.69
CA GLY A 59 -23.92 -30.64 -17.48
C GLY A 59 -22.40 -30.46 -17.58
N ALA A 60 -21.79 -30.94 -18.67
CA ALA A 60 -20.34 -30.79 -18.91
C ALA A 60 -19.92 -29.33 -19.14
N ALA A 61 -20.78 -28.51 -19.76
CA ALA A 61 -20.55 -27.08 -19.91
C ALA A 61 -20.72 -26.30 -18.59
N MET A 62 -21.61 -26.74 -17.69
CA MET A 62 -21.74 -26.18 -16.33
C MET A 62 -20.53 -26.52 -15.47
N GLN A 63 -20.07 -27.78 -15.45
CA GLN A 63 -18.89 -28.20 -14.68
C GLN A 63 -17.62 -27.46 -15.14
N ASN A 64 -17.40 -27.34 -16.46
CA ASN A 64 -16.29 -26.53 -17.00
C ASN A 64 -16.39 -25.05 -16.64
N ARG A 65 -17.61 -24.50 -16.49
CA ARG A 65 -17.80 -23.11 -16.03
C ARG A 65 -17.49 -22.97 -14.55
N GLU A 66 -17.89 -23.93 -13.72
CA GLU A 66 -17.64 -23.92 -12.29
C GLU A 66 -16.15 -24.08 -11.97
N GLU A 67 -15.45 -24.99 -12.66
CA GLU A 67 -14.00 -25.18 -12.53
C GLU A 67 -13.22 -23.95 -12.99
N ARG A 68 -13.58 -23.35 -14.12
CA ARG A 68 -12.97 -22.08 -14.58
C ARG A 68 -13.26 -20.92 -13.65
N GLN A 69 -14.44 -20.89 -13.03
CA GLN A 69 -14.77 -19.87 -12.04
C GLN A 69 -14.00 -20.08 -10.73
N ALA A 70 -13.77 -21.33 -10.30
CA ALA A 70 -12.99 -21.65 -9.12
C ALA A 70 -11.50 -21.29 -9.31
N GLU A 71 -10.87 -21.72 -10.41
CA GLU A 71 -9.48 -21.33 -10.73
C GLU A 71 -9.32 -19.81 -10.89
N ALA A 72 -10.32 -19.13 -11.50
CA ALA A 72 -10.30 -17.69 -11.63
C ALA A 72 -10.47 -16.95 -10.30
N ARG A 73 -11.21 -17.53 -9.34
CA ARG A 73 -11.37 -16.96 -7.99
C ARG A 73 -10.09 -17.09 -7.19
N GLU A 74 -9.48 -18.28 -7.17
CA GLU A 74 -8.22 -18.55 -6.48
C GLU A 74 -7.08 -17.65 -7.02
N ARG A 75 -6.95 -17.52 -8.35
CA ARG A 75 -5.98 -16.58 -8.94
C ARG A 75 -6.25 -15.12 -8.64
N MET A 76 -7.48 -14.74 -8.30
CA MET A 76 -7.84 -13.37 -7.95
C MET A 76 -7.69 -13.11 -6.45
N GLU A 77 -7.77 -14.15 -5.61
CA GLU A 77 -7.54 -14.10 -4.16
C GLU A 77 -6.10 -13.72 -3.85
N GLU A 78 -5.16 -14.55 -4.31
CA GLU A 78 -3.72 -14.33 -4.11
C GLU A 78 -3.31 -12.95 -4.62
N LYS A 79 -3.82 -12.57 -5.79
CA LYS A 79 -3.53 -11.24 -6.37
C LYS A 79 -4.13 -10.11 -5.55
N ARG A 80 -5.31 -10.24 -4.95
CA ARG A 80 -5.95 -9.14 -4.22
C ARG A 80 -5.21 -8.80 -2.93
N SER A 81 -4.87 -9.80 -2.13
CA SER A 81 -4.15 -9.56 -0.88
C SER A 81 -2.71 -9.12 -1.14
N GLU A 82 -2.03 -9.68 -2.15
CA GLU A 82 -0.70 -9.21 -2.57
C GLU A 82 -0.72 -7.77 -3.11
N ILE A 83 -1.68 -7.42 -3.98
CA ILE A 83 -1.82 -6.06 -4.51
C ILE A 83 -2.07 -5.07 -3.37
N LEU A 84 -2.95 -5.41 -2.43
CA LEU A 84 -3.26 -4.56 -1.28
C LEU A 84 -2.03 -4.35 -0.38
N LYS A 85 -1.29 -5.42 -0.06
CA LYS A 85 -0.03 -5.33 0.70
C LYS A 85 0.98 -4.45 -0.01
N ARG A 86 1.27 -4.73 -1.28
CA ARG A 86 2.24 -3.97 -2.09
C ARG A 86 1.88 -2.49 -2.20
N MET A 87 0.60 -2.18 -2.45
CA MET A 87 0.13 -0.79 -2.54
C MET A 87 0.28 -0.07 -1.19
N SER A 88 -0.08 -0.73 -0.09
CA SER A 88 -0.03 -0.15 1.24
C SER A 88 1.41 0.08 1.71
N GLU A 89 2.32 -0.87 1.47
CA GLU A 89 3.75 -0.73 1.75
C GLU A 89 4.36 0.47 1.04
N GLN A 90 4.02 0.69 -0.23
CA GLN A 90 4.50 1.87 -0.97
C GLN A 90 3.99 3.18 -0.36
N MET A 91 2.75 3.20 0.13
CA MET A 91 2.21 4.36 0.82
C MET A 91 2.90 4.60 2.17
N PHE A 92 3.12 3.55 2.97
CA PHE A 92 3.83 3.67 4.24
C PHE A 92 5.24 4.19 4.08
N LYS A 93 6.01 3.66 3.12
CA LYS A 93 7.36 4.15 2.81
C LYS A 93 7.37 5.66 2.51
N ARG A 94 6.37 6.16 1.77
CA ARG A 94 6.25 7.59 1.45
C ARG A 94 5.88 8.42 2.69
N MET A 95 4.97 7.93 3.52
CA MET A 95 4.52 8.61 4.74
C MET A 95 5.64 8.66 5.79
N GLU A 96 6.36 7.56 6.02
CA GLU A 96 7.51 7.51 6.92
C GLU A 96 8.61 8.46 6.47
N ALA A 97 8.96 8.45 5.17
CA ALA A 97 9.93 9.39 4.62
C ALA A 97 9.47 10.86 4.73
N ALA A 98 8.15 11.13 4.73
CA ALA A 98 7.63 12.47 4.98
C ALA A 98 7.77 12.85 6.47
N ILE A 99 7.42 11.94 7.39
CA ILE A 99 7.57 12.14 8.83
C ILE A 99 9.05 12.37 9.20
N GLU A 100 9.97 11.59 8.65
CA GLU A 100 11.40 11.75 8.90
C GLU A 100 11.91 13.13 8.45
N ARG A 101 11.48 13.58 7.26
CA ARG A 101 11.79 14.93 6.76
C ARG A 101 11.23 16.03 7.67
N LEU A 102 10.00 15.86 8.16
CA LEU A 102 9.38 16.79 9.12
C LEU A 102 10.13 16.82 10.46
N SER A 103 10.56 15.67 10.99
CA SER A 103 11.38 15.60 12.20
C SER A 103 12.71 16.33 12.02
N LYS A 104 13.45 16.06 10.94
CA LYS A 104 14.71 16.75 10.63
C LYS A 104 14.53 18.27 10.51
N LEU A 105 13.44 18.73 9.91
CA LEU A 105 13.15 20.17 9.82
C LEU A 105 12.77 20.75 11.19
N SER A 106 11.99 20.03 11.99
CA SER A 106 11.67 20.41 13.38
C SER A 106 12.95 20.61 14.20
N ASP A 107 13.91 19.69 14.12
CA ASP A 107 15.17 19.78 14.87
C ASP A 107 16.03 20.97 14.41
N ARG A 108 16.09 21.24 13.11
CA ARG A 108 16.77 22.43 12.56
C ARG A 108 16.11 23.73 13.03
N THR A 109 14.79 23.78 13.05
CA THR A 109 14.05 24.96 13.52
C THR A 109 14.27 25.17 15.01
N GLN A 110 14.27 24.09 15.80
CA GLN A 110 14.58 24.13 17.23
C GLN A 110 16.00 24.67 17.50
N SER A 111 17.01 24.15 16.79
CA SER A 111 18.39 24.67 16.92
C SER A 111 18.48 26.15 16.53
N ARG A 112 17.69 26.61 15.56
CA ARG A 112 17.64 28.01 15.18
C ARG A 112 16.96 28.88 16.25
N ILE A 113 15.91 28.37 16.90
CA ILE A 113 15.27 29.02 18.04
C ILE A 113 16.29 29.21 19.17
N GLU A 114 17.05 28.18 19.51
CA GLU A 114 18.08 28.23 20.57
C GLU A 114 19.14 29.30 20.27
N LYS A 115 19.67 29.34 19.03
CA LYS A 115 20.61 30.39 18.61
C LYS A 115 20.02 31.80 18.68
N LEU A 116 18.72 31.96 18.40
CA LEU A 116 18.06 33.25 18.48
C LEU A 116 17.79 33.69 19.93
N LYS A 117 17.53 32.74 20.84
CA LYS A 117 17.45 33.01 22.28
C LYS A 117 18.76 33.53 22.84
N GLU A 118 19.88 32.89 22.48
CA GLU A 118 21.22 33.33 22.88
C GLU A 118 21.52 34.76 22.39
N GLN A 119 20.91 35.16 21.27
CA GLN A 119 20.99 36.51 20.71
C GLN A 119 19.99 37.50 21.32
N GLY A 120 19.23 37.11 22.35
CA GLY A 120 18.25 37.97 23.02
C GLY A 120 16.98 38.24 22.22
N VAL A 121 16.68 37.45 21.18
CA VAL A 121 15.43 37.57 20.42
C VAL A 121 14.30 36.88 21.17
N ASP A 122 13.14 37.51 21.24
CA ASP A 122 11.94 36.88 21.77
C ASP A 122 11.46 35.74 20.83
N THR A 123 11.61 34.51 21.30
CA THR A 123 11.23 33.27 20.61
C THR A 123 9.99 32.61 21.20
N THR A 124 9.32 33.22 22.18
CA THR A 124 8.20 32.62 22.93
C THR A 124 7.13 31.99 22.03
N LYS A 125 6.63 32.74 21.05
CA LYS A 125 5.63 32.25 20.08
C LYS A 125 6.12 31.07 19.24
N SER A 126 7.39 31.10 18.85
CA SER A 126 7.97 30.05 18.01
C SER A 126 8.14 28.74 18.79
N GLU A 127 8.46 28.81 20.08
CA GLU A 127 8.53 27.63 20.96
C GLU A 127 7.17 26.99 21.20
N GLU A 128 6.13 27.79 21.38
CA GLU A 128 4.76 27.31 21.52
C GLU A 128 4.32 26.55 20.27
N LEU A 129 4.53 27.14 19.08
CA LEU A 129 4.22 26.51 17.80
C LEU A 129 5.08 25.25 17.56
N MET A 130 6.31 25.20 18.07
CA MET A 130 7.13 23.99 18.03
C MET A 130 6.58 22.86 18.90
N LYS A 131 5.98 23.16 20.06
CA LYS A 131 5.27 22.15 20.85
C LYS A 131 4.11 21.56 20.06
N THR A 132 3.28 22.41 19.44
CA THR A 132 2.17 21.97 18.57
C THR A 132 2.69 21.11 17.41
N THR A 133 3.79 21.53 16.78
CA THR A 133 4.42 20.78 15.68
C THR A 133 4.84 19.38 16.12
N ARG A 134 5.50 19.24 17.28
CA ARG A 134 5.91 17.94 17.82
C ARG A 134 4.71 17.04 18.12
N THR A 135 3.65 17.59 18.71
CA THR A 135 2.40 16.87 18.93
C THR A 135 1.82 16.35 17.62
N LYS A 136 1.74 17.20 16.58
CA LYS A 136 1.23 16.80 15.26
C LYS A 136 2.09 15.76 14.55
N ILE A 137 3.41 15.82 14.69
CA ILE A 137 4.31 14.76 14.20
C ILE A 137 4.03 13.43 14.93
N SER A 138 3.80 13.47 16.24
CA SER A 138 3.45 12.28 17.02
C SER A 138 2.09 11.69 16.61
N GLU A 139 1.08 12.53 16.41
CA GLU A 139 -0.23 12.12 15.89
C GLU A 139 -0.09 11.47 14.50
N ALA A 140 0.72 12.05 13.62
CA ALA A 140 0.99 11.49 12.29
C ALA A 140 1.66 10.12 12.35
N LYS A 141 2.63 9.92 13.25
CA LYS A 141 3.26 8.61 13.49
C LYS A 141 2.23 7.58 13.97
N ALA A 142 1.41 7.94 14.96
CA ALA A 142 0.37 7.05 15.47
C ALA A 142 -0.65 6.66 14.38
N ALA A 143 -1.04 7.61 13.53
CA ALA A 143 -1.97 7.34 12.43
C ALA A 143 -1.39 6.39 11.36
N VAL A 144 -0.09 6.51 11.06
CA VAL A 144 0.59 5.58 10.14
C VAL A 144 0.67 4.16 10.75
N GLU A 145 1.00 4.04 12.04
CA GLU A 145 1.05 2.74 12.71
C GLU A 145 -0.34 2.07 12.78
N ALA A 146 -1.39 2.83 13.08
CA ALA A 146 -2.76 2.33 13.03
C ALA A 146 -3.13 1.84 11.62
N ALA A 147 -2.75 2.58 10.57
CA ALA A 147 -2.99 2.17 9.19
C ALA A 147 -2.23 0.88 8.82
N LYS A 148 -1.03 0.64 9.36
CA LYS A 148 -0.27 -0.60 9.15
C LYS A 148 -0.95 -1.82 9.75
N GLN A 149 -1.49 -1.69 10.96
CA GLN A 149 -2.18 -2.79 11.65
C GLN A 149 -3.40 -3.27 10.82
N GLU A 150 -4.14 -2.32 10.28
CA GLU A 150 -5.36 -2.55 9.49
C GLU A 150 -5.09 -3.25 8.14
N VAL A 151 -3.88 -3.14 7.59
CA VAL A 151 -3.50 -3.85 6.36
C VAL A 151 -3.45 -5.36 6.60
N GLY A 152 -3.00 -5.81 7.78
CA GLY A 152 -2.96 -7.22 8.13
C GLY A 152 -4.36 -7.84 8.23
N GLU A 153 -5.28 -7.10 8.87
CA GLU A 153 -6.69 -7.49 9.00
C GLU A 153 -7.40 -7.46 7.64
N ALA A 154 -7.20 -6.40 6.85
CA ALA A 154 -7.77 -6.26 5.53
C ALA A 154 -7.30 -7.33 4.54
N ALA A 155 -6.03 -7.74 4.59
CA ALA A 155 -5.52 -8.85 3.78
C ALA A 155 -6.26 -10.16 4.11
N SER A 156 -6.47 -10.43 5.40
CA SER A 156 -7.17 -11.63 5.85
C SER A 156 -8.64 -11.64 5.43
N ILE A 157 -9.31 -10.48 5.45
CA ILE A 157 -10.69 -10.32 4.98
C ILE A 157 -10.78 -10.46 3.45
N ALA A 158 -9.77 -9.98 2.72
CA ALA A 158 -9.69 -10.10 1.26
C ALA A 158 -9.60 -11.56 0.83
N ASP A 159 -8.80 -12.37 1.54
CA ASP A 159 -8.67 -13.81 1.30
C ASP A 159 -9.99 -14.54 1.65
N ALA A 160 -10.67 -14.20 2.75
CA ALA A 160 -11.92 -14.83 3.14
C ALA A 160 -13.14 -14.46 2.27
N SER A 161 -13.17 -13.26 1.68
CA SER A 161 -14.34 -12.73 0.94
C SER A 161 -14.45 -13.24 -0.50
N ALA A 162 -13.46 -13.95 -1.02
CA ALA A 162 -13.53 -14.42 -2.40
C ALA A 162 -14.41 -15.69 -2.59
N SER A 163 -14.65 -16.40 -1.50
CA SER A 163 -15.65 -17.46 -1.38
C SER A 163 -17.09 -16.93 -1.21
N SER A 164 -17.26 -15.62 -0.95
CA SER A 164 -18.56 -14.98 -0.71
C SER A 164 -19.28 -14.54 -1.99
N THR A 165 -20.61 -14.68 -2.01
CA THR A 165 -21.49 -14.20 -3.09
C THR A 165 -21.63 -12.67 -3.14
N LYS A 166 -21.16 -11.95 -2.12
CA LYS A 166 -21.07 -10.48 -2.08
C LYS A 166 -19.61 -10.06 -1.95
N PRO A 167 -19.02 -9.39 -2.96
CA PRO A 167 -17.67 -8.87 -2.86
C PRO A 167 -17.62 -7.75 -1.82
N VAL A 168 -16.95 -7.98 -0.70
CA VAL A 168 -16.66 -6.96 0.30
C VAL A 168 -15.39 -6.23 -0.13
N ASP A 169 -15.41 -4.89 -0.16
CA ASP A 169 -14.20 -4.09 -0.38
C ASP A 169 -13.35 -4.08 0.90
N ALA A 170 -12.56 -5.13 1.07
CA ALA A 170 -11.63 -5.27 2.18
C ALA A 170 -10.59 -4.12 2.26
N GLY A 171 -10.36 -3.40 1.15
CA GLY A 171 -9.42 -2.28 1.11
C GLY A 171 -9.96 -0.94 1.60
N LYS A 172 -11.27 -0.81 1.79
CA LYS A 172 -11.90 0.43 2.27
C LYS A 172 -11.34 0.92 3.63
N PRO A 173 -11.26 0.11 4.70
CA PRO A 173 -10.72 0.58 5.99
C PRO A 173 -9.26 1.04 5.88
N VAL A 174 -8.45 0.34 5.09
CA VAL A 174 -7.05 0.73 4.82
C VAL A 174 -6.98 2.12 4.18
N ARG A 175 -7.82 2.39 3.17
CA ARG A 175 -7.84 3.69 2.49
C ARG A 175 -8.27 4.82 3.43
N GLU A 176 -9.28 4.59 4.27
CA GLU A 176 -9.74 5.58 5.24
C GLU A 176 -8.65 5.91 6.27
N ASN A 177 -7.92 4.92 6.75
CA ASN A 177 -6.83 5.13 7.69
C ASN A 177 -5.60 5.77 7.05
N LEU A 178 -5.29 5.45 5.78
CA LEU A 178 -4.27 6.14 5.00
C LEU A 178 -4.61 7.63 4.80
N GLU A 179 -5.88 7.98 4.57
CA GLU A 179 -6.30 9.37 4.44
C GLU A 179 -6.19 10.11 5.79
N LYS A 180 -6.57 9.48 6.91
CA LYS A 180 -6.32 10.05 8.25
C LYS A 180 -4.84 10.33 8.49
N ALA A 181 -3.96 9.38 8.14
CA ALA A 181 -2.52 9.56 8.24
C ALA A 181 -2.02 10.72 7.37
N ARG A 182 -2.50 10.82 6.13
CA ARG A 182 -2.18 11.93 5.23
C ARG A 182 -2.61 13.28 5.82
N VAL A 183 -3.84 13.39 6.32
CA VAL A 183 -4.35 14.62 6.94
C VAL A 183 -3.46 15.01 8.13
N ALA A 184 -3.11 14.06 9.00
CA ALA A 184 -2.22 14.30 10.13
C ALA A 184 -0.83 14.80 9.70
N ILE A 185 -0.22 14.20 8.67
CA ILE A 185 1.07 14.65 8.12
C ILE A 185 0.96 16.08 7.57
N THR A 186 -0.11 16.41 6.84
CA THR A 186 -0.29 17.76 6.32
C THR A 186 -0.53 18.79 7.43
N ALA A 187 -1.21 18.41 8.51
CA ALA A 187 -1.38 19.26 9.69
C ALA A 187 -0.05 19.51 10.39
N ALA A 188 0.80 18.49 10.52
CA ALA A 188 2.16 18.63 11.07
C ALA A 188 3.03 19.57 10.22
N HIS A 189 2.96 19.44 8.89
CA HIS A 189 3.66 20.34 7.97
C HIS A 189 3.18 21.79 8.12
N LYS A 190 1.86 22.03 8.18
CA LYS A 190 1.30 23.38 8.36
C LYS A 190 1.76 24.00 9.69
N ALA A 191 1.70 23.25 10.78
CA ALA A 191 2.18 23.72 12.09
C ALA A 191 3.66 24.12 12.06
N LEU A 192 4.51 23.30 11.40
CA LEU A 192 5.92 23.60 11.22
C LEU A 192 6.15 24.87 10.39
N VAL A 193 5.39 25.06 9.30
CA VAL A 193 5.47 26.29 8.49
C VAL A 193 5.11 27.51 9.33
N SER A 194 4.02 27.47 10.11
CA SER A 194 3.65 28.55 11.01
C SER A 194 4.74 28.87 12.05
N ALA A 195 5.41 27.84 12.61
CA ALA A 195 6.53 28.02 13.52
C ALA A 195 7.74 28.69 12.83
N ILE A 196 8.01 28.34 11.56
CA ILE A 196 9.09 28.97 10.77
C ILE A 196 8.74 30.43 10.45
N GLU A 197 7.48 30.72 10.11
CA GLU A 197 7.00 32.08 9.84
C GLU A 197 7.11 32.98 11.07
N SER A 198 6.70 32.50 12.24
CA SER A 198 6.85 33.25 13.50
C SER A 198 8.32 33.52 13.80
N LEU A 199 9.20 32.54 13.57
CA LEU A 199 10.63 32.69 13.78
C LEU A 199 11.25 33.73 12.85
N LYS A 200 10.82 33.74 11.57
CA LYS A 200 11.25 34.75 10.60
C LYS A 200 10.80 36.14 11.02
N ALA A 201 9.56 36.30 11.46
CA ALA A 201 9.04 37.57 11.96
C ALA A 201 9.85 38.09 13.17
N SER A 202 10.12 37.23 14.17
CA SER A 202 10.97 37.58 15.31
C SER A 202 12.39 38.01 14.90
N SER A 203 13.00 37.30 13.93
CA SER A 203 14.33 37.64 13.43
C SER A 203 14.38 38.95 12.63
N ALA A 204 13.31 39.28 11.89
CA ALA A 204 13.21 40.52 11.11
C ALA A 204 13.03 41.75 12.00
N LEU A 205 12.29 41.62 13.12
CA LEU A 205 12.15 42.69 14.11
C LEU A 205 13.51 43.10 14.70
N ARG A 206 14.40 42.14 14.98
CA ARG A 206 15.78 42.41 15.39
C ARG A 206 16.57 43.17 14.32
N ALA A 207 16.51 42.74 13.05
CA ALA A 207 17.24 43.42 11.97
C ALA A 207 16.83 44.90 11.82
N LYS A 208 15.59 45.24 12.19
CA LYS A 208 15.08 46.61 12.18
C LYS A 208 15.44 47.42 13.45
N GLN A 209 15.75 46.73 14.56
CA GLN A 209 16.07 47.33 15.85
C GLN A 209 17.58 47.37 16.17
N ALA A 210 18.43 46.77 15.34
CA ALA A 210 19.88 46.83 15.54
C ALA A 210 20.37 48.29 15.45
N PRO A 211 20.99 48.86 16.51
CA PRO A 211 21.62 50.16 16.42
C PRO A 211 22.85 50.06 15.50
N ALA A 212 22.99 51.03 14.59
CA ALA A 212 24.22 51.21 13.82
C ALA A 212 25.40 51.28 14.78
N THR A 213 26.33 50.34 14.68
CA THR A 213 27.54 50.31 15.48
C THR A 213 28.42 51.47 15.00
N SER A 214 28.28 52.63 15.64
CA SER A 214 29.23 53.74 15.48
C SER A 214 30.59 53.24 15.96
N THR A 215 31.50 53.05 15.01
CA THR A 215 32.89 52.75 15.29
C THR A 215 33.55 54.11 15.55
N GLU A 216 33.61 54.53 16.81
CA GLU A 216 34.42 55.68 17.20
C GLU A 216 35.89 55.29 17.11
N ALA A 217 36.56 55.78 16.07
CA ALA A 217 37.99 55.69 15.90
C ALA A 217 38.69 56.64 16.89
N THR A 218 39.00 56.14 18.09
CA THR A 218 39.94 56.79 19.01
C THR A 218 41.34 56.73 18.41
N THR A 219 41.76 57.79 17.73
CA THR A 219 43.16 57.98 17.33
C THR A 219 43.81 58.85 18.39
N GLY A 220 44.63 58.23 19.22
CA GLY A 220 45.39 58.90 20.28
C GLY A 220 46.77 59.34 19.82
N LEU A 221 47.11 60.55 20.29
CA LEU A 221 48.43 61.18 20.49
C LEU A 221 49.24 61.60 19.24
#